data_AF-A0A953Z7R2-F1
#
_entry.id   AF-A0A953Z7R2-F1
#
_cell.length_a   1.000
_cell.length_b   1.000
_cell.length_c   1.000
_cell.angle_alpha   90.00
_cell.angle_beta   90.00
_cell.angle_gamma   90.00
#
_symmetry.space_group_name_H-M   'P 1'
#
loop_
_entity.id
_entity.type
_entity.pdbx_description
1 polymer ?
#
loop_
_entity_poly.entity_id
_entity_poly.type
_entity_poly.pdbx_seq_one_letter_code
_entity_poly.pdbx_strand_id
1 'polypeptide(L)'
;RTAVVLTTEECELDREAIEQHLFERCGFPHFERNVFHPDDLRGLFGQGIDLRSQLTREDPPNPGTADAVREWAQRVTTAEGMVEDGIGVVMVAPKSGVFDRERRPRATDPEILDVLCSPLVPAEPLPPKVRPSARSGLVARAVCPDCRGPLTDDPLACAKCGREFEISAGTADLTARADADANRTETALRGRWNPERVATALALRARLDLPMALTCRRWDFTRDEDRRGWMPNADLHHVERGDGPGWHFQSSQTPWLVGPGIGLRGDAIAAIELTMRIHNPDFDRDAGVGQLWWLTEDDTDFGADRHIVFPVVNDGDVHDYRVGLDARSGWTEDRDIVCLRLDPVNGPCAIELLAFELIPR
;
A
#
# COMPACT_ATOMS: atom_id res chain seq x y z
N ARG A 1 3.87 23.07 -19.94
CA ARG A 1 4.27 21.89 -19.16
C ARG A 1 2.99 21.19 -18.69
N THR A 2 2.82 19.90 -18.98
CA THR A 2 1.81 19.09 -18.28
C THR A 2 2.58 18.40 -17.16
N ALA A 3 2.44 18.90 -15.93
CA ALA A 3 3.02 18.25 -14.77
C ALA A 3 2.09 17.10 -14.38
N VAL A 4 2.62 15.89 -14.28
CA VAL A 4 1.97 14.80 -13.56
C VAL A 4 2.85 14.54 -12.35
N VAL A 5 2.33 14.87 -11.18
CA VAL A 5 2.98 14.59 -9.89
C VAL A 5 2.59 13.17 -9.51
N LEU A 6 3.58 12.30 -9.36
CA LEU A 6 3.44 11.02 -8.67
C LEU A 6 4.16 11.17 -7.33
N THR A 7 3.65 10.49 -6.31
CA THR A 7 3.69 11.00 -4.94
C THR A 7 5.04 10.71 -4.26
N THR A 8 5.17 11.17 -3.01
CA THR A 8 6.39 11.00 -2.21
C THR A 8 6.65 9.52 -1.94
N GLU A 9 7.88 9.06 -2.22
CA GLU A 9 8.39 7.69 -1.94
C GLU A 9 7.94 6.56 -2.90
N GLU A 10 7.41 6.91 -4.08
CA GLU A 10 6.87 5.93 -5.03
C GLU A 10 7.86 5.44 -6.11
N CYS A 11 9.17 5.73 -6.01
CA CYS A 11 10.12 5.25 -7.03
C CYS A 11 11.45 4.86 -6.42
N GLU A 12 11.93 3.69 -6.81
CA GLU A 12 13.18 3.09 -6.36
C GLU A 12 13.98 2.66 -7.60
N LEU A 13 15.31 2.79 -7.54
CA LEU A 13 16.21 2.39 -8.62
C LEU A 13 16.55 0.90 -8.53
N ASP A 14 16.52 0.34 -7.33
CA ASP A 14 16.72 -1.09 -7.11
C ASP A 14 15.43 -1.87 -7.42
N ARG A 15 15.43 -2.55 -8.58
CA ARG A 15 14.32 -3.39 -9.00
C ARG A 15 14.07 -4.58 -8.07
N GLU A 16 15.12 -5.16 -7.50
CA GLU A 16 15.00 -6.29 -6.58
C GLU A 16 14.33 -5.84 -5.28
N ALA A 17 14.73 -4.68 -4.76
CA ALA A 17 14.07 -4.08 -3.60
C ALA A 17 12.58 -3.76 -3.86
N ILE A 18 12.22 -3.27 -5.06
CA ILE A 18 10.81 -3.07 -5.45
C ILE A 18 10.06 -4.39 -5.47
N GLU A 19 10.63 -5.42 -6.10
CA GLU A 19 9.99 -6.72 -6.23
C GLU A 19 9.78 -7.36 -4.85
N GLN A 20 10.77 -7.28 -3.96
CA GLN A 20 10.67 -7.72 -2.58
C GLN A 20 9.59 -6.94 -1.81
N HIS A 21 9.60 -5.61 -1.90
CA HIS A 21 8.59 -4.77 -1.24
C HIS A 21 7.18 -5.12 -1.72
N LEU A 22 6.95 -5.20 -3.03
CA LEU A 22 5.64 -5.56 -3.60
C LEU A 22 5.23 -7.00 -3.25
N PHE A 23 6.20 -7.89 -3.06
CA PHE A 23 5.96 -9.25 -2.61
C PHE A 23 5.53 -9.32 -1.14
N GLU A 24 6.15 -8.55 -0.25
CA GLU A 24 5.84 -8.52 1.19
C GLU A 24 4.62 -7.65 1.53
N ARG A 25 4.25 -6.72 0.64
CA ARG A 25 3.20 -5.72 0.88
C ARG A 25 1.87 -6.37 1.29
N CYS A 26 1.47 -6.14 2.54
CA CYS A 26 0.15 -6.52 3.02
C CYS A 26 -0.90 -5.56 2.42
N GLY A 27 -2.04 -6.11 1.97
CA GLY A 27 -3.12 -5.35 1.35
C GLY A 27 -3.91 -4.43 2.30
N PHE A 28 -3.32 -4.02 3.42
CA PHE A 28 -3.97 -3.16 4.40
C PHE A 28 -3.80 -1.68 4.01
N PRO A 29 -4.87 -0.87 4.07
CA PRO A 29 -4.81 0.56 3.80
C PRO A 29 -3.68 1.22 4.60
N HIS A 30 -2.88 2.08 3.94
CA HIS A 30 -1.63 2.70 4.45
C HIS A 30 -0.33 1.90 4.28
N PHE A 31 -0.38 0.57 4.08
CA PHE A 31 0.78 -0.18 3.58
C PHE A 31 0.79 -0.30 2.05
N GLU A 32 -0.25 0.21 1.38
CA GLU A 32 -0.46 0.22 -0.08
C GLU A 32 0.45 1.21 -0.84
N ARG A 33 1.67 1.44 -0.37
CA ARG A 33 2.59 2.28 -1.13
C ARG A 33 2.86 1.58 -2.47
N ASN A 34 2.59 2.29 -3.55
CA ASN A 34 2.95 1.83 -4.88
C ASN A 34 4.38 2.28 -5.13
N VAL A 35 5.27 1.32 -5.35
CA VAL A 35 6.65 1.63 -5.73
C VAL A 35 6.81 1.26 -7.20
N PHE A 36 7.36 2.20 -7.97
CA PHE A 36 7.59 2.07 -9.40
C PHE A 36 9.08 2.04 -9.67
N HIS A 37 9.51 1.26 -10.66
CA HIS A 37 10.84 1.46 -11.24
C HIS A 37 10.75 2.54 -12.32
N PRO A 38 11.81 3.36 -12.59
CA PRO A 38 11.82 4.31 -13.71
C PRO A 38 11.40 3.72 -15.06
N ASP A 39 11.76 2.46 -15.31
CA ASP A 39 11.39 1.78 -16.56
C ASP A 39 9.90 1.44 -16.63
N ASP A 40 9.23 1.25 -15.49
CA ASP A 40 7.77 1.06 -15.47
C ASP A 40 7.09 2.32 -16.00
N LEU A 41 7.57 3.49 -15.56
CA LEU A 41 7.11 4.79 -16.03
C LEU A 41 7.48 5.01 -17.51
N ARG A 42 8.71 4.71 -17.92
CA ARG A 42 9.12 4.86 -19.33
C ARG A 42 8.36 3.92 -20.26
N GLY A 43 8.09 2.70 -19.84
CA GLY A 43 7.25 1.77 -20.58
C GLY A 43 5.80 2.26 -20.68
N LEU A 44 5.29 2.87 -19.60
CA LEU A 44 3.95 3.44 -19.55
C LEU A 44 3.79 4.76 -20.30
N PHE A 45 4.80 5.62 -20.40
CA PHE A 45 4.66 6.99 -20.91
C PHE A 45 5.60 7.31 -22.09
N GLY A 46 6.47 6.37 -22.45
CA GLY A 46 7.47 6.50 -23.51
C GLY A 46 8.84 6.91 -22.98
N GLN A 47 9.89 6.66 -23.78
CA GLN A 47 11.28 6.96 -23.43
C GLN A 47 11.59 8.46 -23.35
N GLY A 48 10.71 9.31 -23.87
CA GLY A 48 10.86 10.77 -23.87
C GLY A 48 10.39 11.47 -22.60
N ILE A 49 10.00 10.73 -21.56
CA ILE A 49 9.70 11.33 -20.25
C ILE A 49 11.00 11.72 -19.55
N ASP A 50 10.96 12.85 -18.87
CA ASP A 50 12.04 13.29 -17.98
C ASP A 50 11.63 12.95 -16.54
N LEU A 51 12.42 12.13 -15.86
CA LEU A 51 12.20 11.67 -14.50
C LEU A 51 13.22 12.38 -13.60
N ARG A 52 12.72 13.07 -12.58
CA ARG A 52 13.52 13.83 -11.63
C ARG A 52 13.18 13.41 -10.22
N SER A 53 14.17 13.39 -9.32
CA SER A 53 13.86 13.22 -7.89
C SER A 53 13.04 14.41 -7.39
N GLN A 54 12.01 14.15 -6.58
CA GLN A 54 11.13 15.21 -6.09
C GLN A 54 11.78 16.01 -4.96
N LEU A 55 12.60 15.37 -4.12
CA LEU A 55 13.38 15.98 -3.04
C LEU A 55 14.75 15.29 -2.96
N THR A 56 15.78 16.04 -2.60
CA THR A 56 16.99 15.42 -2.02
C THR A 56 16.74 15.26 -0.51
N ARG A 57 17.34 14.24 0.13
CA ARG A 57 17.25 14.03 1.60
C ARG A 57 17.88 15.15 2.44
N GLU A 58 18.44 16.18 1.82
CA GLU A 58 19.02 17.32 2.51
C GLU A 58 17.91 18.27 2.97
N ASP A 59 17.76 18.41 4.29
CA ASP A 59 16.94 19.46 4.88
C ASP A 59 17.38 20.84 4.34
N PRO A 60 16.47 21.81 4.21
CA PRO A 60 16.87 23.19 3.98
C PRO A 60 17.83 23.60 5.10
N PRO A 61 18.99 24.21 4.79
CA PRO A 61 20.01 24.53 5.80
C PRO A 61 19.52 25.52 6.88
N ASN A 62 18.34 26.12 6.70
CA ASN A 62 17.67 26.95 7.70
C ASN A 62 16.15 27.13 7.36
N PRO A 63 15.25 26.20 7.73
CA PRO A 63 13.82 26.27 7.35
C PRO A 63 13.05 27.46 7.93
N GLY A 64 13.67 28.25 8.83
CA GLY A 64 13.00 29.32 9.57
C GLY A 64 12.58 30.55 8.74
N THR A 65 12.93 30.63 7.46
CA THR A 65 12.55 31.76 6.59
C THR A 65 11.93 31.30 5.27
N ALA A 66 10.98 32.10 4.77
CA ALA A 66 10.33 31.85 3.48
C ALA A 66 11.35 31.79 2.32
N ASP A 67 12.39 32.62 2.37
CA ASP A 67 13.42 32.66 1.35
C ASP A 67 14.26 31.39 1.32
N ALA A 68 14.60 30.82 2.48
CA ALA A 68 15.35 29.57 2.56
C ALA A 68 14.52 28.37 2.07
N VAL A 69 13.22 28.33 2.42
CA VAL A 69 12.29 27.33 1.87
C VAL A 69 12.14 27.49 0.36
N ARG A 70 12.04 28.72 -0.15
CA ARG A 70 11.96 29.01 -1.59
C ARG A 70 13.22 28.56 -2.32
N GLU A 71 14.40 28.92 -1.82
CA GLU A 71 15.68 28.54 -2.42
C GLU A 71 15.83 27.01 -2.45
N TRP A 72 15.51 26.34 -1.35
CA TRP A 72 15.52 24.88 -1.27
C TRP A 72 14.54 24.26 -2.27
N ALA A 73 13.29 24.71 -2.30
CA ALA A 73 12.28 24.22 -3.24
C ALA A 73 12.67 24.49 -4.70
N GLN A 74 13.30 25.63 -5.01
CA GLN A 74 13.82 25.91 -6.35
C GLN A 74 14.93 24.94 -6.71
N ARG A 75 15.97 24.78 -5.88
CA ARG A 75 17.07 23.84 -6.15
C ARG A 75 16.55 22.44 -6.42
N VAL A 76 15.63 21.99 -5.58
CA VAL A 76 15.00 20.68 -5.66
C VAL A 76 14.16 20.52 -6.94
N THR A 77 13.31 21.48 -7.28
CA THR A 77 12.46 21.42 -8.49
C THR A 77 13.23 21.62 -9.79
N THR A 78 14.40 22.26 -9.74
CA THR A 78 15.32 22.41 -10.88
C THR A 78 16.32 21.28 -11.02
N ALA A 79 16.34 20.31 -10.09
CA ALA A 79 17.20 19.14 -10.21
C ALA A 79 16.97 18.45 -11.55
N GLU A 80 18.06 18.05 -12.20
CA GLU A 80 18.03 17.30 -13.45
C GLU A 80 18.30 15.83 -13.15
N GLY A 81 17.40 14.95 -13.61
CA GLY A 81 17.53 13.51 -13.42
C GLY A 81 17.18 13.01 -12.01
N MET A 82 17.28 11.70 -11.87
CA MET A 82 17.11 10.97 -10.60
C MET A 82 18.44 10.94 -9.85
N VAL A 83 18.39 11.15 -8.53
CA VAL A 83 19.51 10.91 -7.61
C VAL A 83 19.21 9.69 -6.74
N GLU A 84 20.24 8.93 -6.40
CA GLU A 84 20.17 7.64 -5.66
C GLU A 84 19.49 7.77 -4.29
N ASP A 85 19.71 8.90 -3.60
CA ASP A 85 19.10 9.21 -2.29
C ASP A 85 17.89 10.18 -2.37
N GLY A 86 17.28 10.31 -3.55
CA GLY A 86 16.16 11.21 -3.76
C GLY A 86 14.85 10.65 -3.20
N ILE A 87 14.01 11.50 -2.61
CA ILE A 87 12.65 11.13 -2.20
C ILE A 87 11.66 11.57 -3.28
N GLY A 88 10.80 10.66 -3.72
CA GLY A 88 9.71 10.93 -4.67
C GLY A 88 10.18 11.18 -6.10
N VAL A 89 9.24 11.19 -7.06
CA VAL A 89 9.57 11.38 -8.49
C VAL A 89 8.64 12.36 -9.16
N VAL A 90 9.26 13.38 -9.76
CA VAL A 90 8.61 14.27 -10.71
C VAL A 90 8.79 13.69 -12.10
N MET A 91 7.70 13.18 -12.67
CA MET A 91 7.65 12.80 -14.07
C MET A 91 7.16 13.98 -14.92
N VAL A 92 8.04 14.46 -15.79
CA VAL A 92 7.71 15.43 -16.82
C VAL A 92 7.49 14.67 -18.13
N ALA A 93 6.24 14.30 -18.38
CA ALA A 93 5.86 13.66 -19.64
C ALA A 93 5.54 14.73 -20.69
N PRO A 94 6.22 14.74 -21.86
CA PRO A 94 5.77 15.54 -22.99
C PRO A 94 4.41 14.97 -23.46
N LYS A 95 3.41 15.83 -23.59
CA LYS A 95 2.11 15.44 -24.15
C LYS A 95 2.35 14.95 -25.59
N SER A 96 2.31 13.64 -25.80
CA SER A 96 2.61 13.03 -27.09
C SER A 96 1.62 13.52 -28.15
N GLY A 97 2.14 14.17 -29.18
CA GLY A 97 1.39 14.59 -30.37
C GLY A 97 0.88 16.02 -30.31
N VAL A 98 1.51 16.90 -31.10
CA VAL A 98 1.01 18.23 -31.48
C VAL A 98 0.87 19.20 -30.30
N PHE A 99 1.90 19.99 -30.04
CA PHE A 99 1.85 21.44 -29.84
C PHE A 99 3.18 21.88 -29.24
N ASP A 100 4.03 22.38 -30.14
CA ASP A 100 4.70 23.65 -30.00
C ASP A 100 5.56 23.85 -28.74
N ARG A 101 6.88 23.68 -28.93
CA ARG A 101 7.92 24.11 -27.97
C ARG A 101 7.77 25.59 -27.57
N GLU A 102 6.97 26.39 -28.28
CA GLU A 102 6.75 27.81 -27.99
C GLU A 102 5.66 28.10 -26.94
N ARG A 103 4.84 27.13 -26.52
CA ARG A 103 3.97 27.33 -25.34
C ARG A 103 4.76 27.19 -24.05
N ARG A 104 5.59 28.20 -23.79
CA ARG A 104 6.18 28.46 -22.48
C ARG A 104 5.04 28.50 -21.44
N PRO A 105 5.22 27.93 -20.25
CA PRO A 105 4.29 28.17 -19.16
C PRO A 105 4.18 29.69 -18.95
N ARG A 106 2.96 30.19 -18.72
CA ARG A 106 2.70 31.63 -18.49
C ARG A 106 3.32 32.14 -17.18
N ALA A 107 3.76 31.21 -16.34
CA ALA A 107 4.46 31.46 -15.09
C ALA A 107 5.75 30.63 -15.07
N THR A 108 6.81 31.23 -14.57
CA THR A 108 8.09 30.62 -14.25
C THR A 108 7.97 29.83 -12.94
N ASP A 109 8.88 28.88 -12.70
CA ASP A 109 8.89 28.12 -11.45
C ASP A 109 8.99 29.03 -10.20
N PRO A 110 9.77 30.14 -10.20
CA PRO A 110 9.71 31.17 -9.16
C PRO A 110 8.32 31.79 -8.95
N GLU A 111 7.60 32.16 -10.01
CA GLU A 111 6.25 32.74 -9.92
C GLU A 111 5.24 31.75 -9.34
N ILE A 112 5.36 30.46 -9.67
CA ILE A 112 4.53 29.40 -9.11
C ILE A 112 4.84 29.22 -7.62
N LEU A 113 6.12 29.17 -7.25
CA LEU A 113 6.54 29.03 -5.86
C LEU A 113 6.13 30.23 -5.02
N ASP A 114 6.17 31.45 -5.55
CA ASP A 114 5.67 32.63 -4.85
C ASP A 114 4.17 32.53 -4.54
N VAL A 115 3.36 32.03 -5.48
CA VAL A 115 1.93 31.79 -5.23
C VAL A 115 1.71 30.69 -4.20
N LEU A 116 2.47 29.60 -4.24
CA LEU A 116 2.33 28.45 -3.33
C LEU A 116 2.83 28.76 -1.92
N CYS A 117 3.91 29.53 -1.79
CA CYS A 117 4.51 29.90 -0.50
C CYS A 117 3.88 31.16 0.12
N SER A 118 3.21 32.00 -0.67
CA SER A 118 2.52 33.20 -0.19
C SER A 118 1.51 32.95 0.95
N PRO A 119 0.73 31.85 0.98
CA PRO A 119 -0.17 31.53 2.10
C PRO A 119 0.47 30.66 3.20
N LEU A 120 1.64 30.06 2.97
CA LEU A 120 2.31 29.15 3.93
C LEU A 120 3.07 29.88 5.04
N VAL A 121 3.16 31.21 4.96
CA VAL A 121 3.57 32.07 6.06
C VAL A 121 2.34 32.85 6.51
N PRO A 122 1.61 32.40 7.54
CA PRO A 122 0.52 33.18 8.06
C PRO A 122 1.09 34.45 8.70
N ALA A 123 0.63 35.62 8.26
CA ALA A 123 0.79 36.83 9.07
C ALA A 123 -0.07 36.76 10.35
N GLU A 124 -1.12 35.92 10.36
CA GLU A 124 -2.06 35.68 11.47
C GLU A 124 -2.62 34.24 11.44
N PRO A 125 -3.06 33.68 12.59
CA PRO A 125 -3.57 32.30 12.67
C PRO A 125 -4.86 32.10 11.87
N LEU A 126 -4.94 30.98 11.15
CA LEU A 126 -6.10 30.61 10.33
C LEU A 126 -7.36 30.41 11.20
N PRO A 127 -8.53 30.92 10.78
CA PRO A 127 -9.80 30.66 11.46
C PRO A 127 -10.20 29.17 11.37
N PRO A 128 -11.00 28.67 12.32
CA PRO A 128 -11.37 27.26 12.40
C PRO A 128 -12.11 26.77 11.15
N LYS A 129 -11.76 25.56 10.73
CA LYS A 129 -12.23 24.85 9.52
C LYS A 129 -13.75 24.98 9.32
N VAL A 130 -14.15 25.74 8.31
CA VAL A 130 -15.51 25.68 7.75
C VAL A 130 -15.63 24.38 6.95
N ARG A 131 -16.51 23.46 7.38
CA ARG A 131 -16.85 22.27 6.60
C ARG A 131 -17.58 22.72 5.32
N PRO A 132 -17.09 22.40 4.11
CA PRO A 132 -17.80 22.76 2.89
C PRO A 132 -19.07 21.92 2.76
N SER A 133 -20.24 22.55 2.77
CA SER A 133 -21.53 21.93 2.45
C SER A 133 -21.77 21.89 0.93
N ALA A 134 -20.77 21.46 0.15
CA ALA A 134 -20.78 21.57 -1.32
C ALA A 134 -20.87 20.19 -2.01
N ARG A 135 -21.90 19.40 -1.70
CA ARG A 135 -22.19 18.18 -2.50
C ARG A 135 -22.45 18.51 -3.99
N SER A 136 -23.03 19.68 -4.29
CA SER A 136 -23.49 20.02 -5.64
C SER A 136 -22.40 20.46 -6.63
N GLY A 137 -21.21 20.86 -6.17
CA GLY A 137 -20.18 21.41 -7.05
C GLY A 137 -19.27 20.36 -7.69
N LEU A 138 -18.99 19.27 -6.95
CA LEU A 138 -17.97 18.29 -7.32
C LEU A 138 -18.54 17.23 -8.25
N VAL A 139 -19.77 16.76 -8.01
CA VAL A 139 -20.42 15.78 -8.90
C VAL A 139 -20.75 16.40 -10.27
N ALA A 140 -21.13 17.68 -10.32
CA ALA A 140 -21.37 18.41 -11.58
C ALA A 140 -20.15 18.45 -12.53
N ARG A 141 -18.94 18.17 -12.02
CA ARG A 141 -17.69 18.09 -12.82
C ARG A 141 -17.15 16.67 -12.93
N ALA A 142 -17.66 15.73 -12.14
CA ALA A 142 -17.26 14.35 -12.20
C ALA A 142 -17.84 13.68 -13.45
N VAL A 143 -17.06 12.77 -14.02
CA VAL A 143 -17.47 11.96 -15.18
C VAL A 143 -17.29 10.50 -14.84
N CYS A 144 -18.10 9.65 -15.46
CA CYS A 144 -17.98 8.21 -15.31
C CYS A 144 -16.55 7.76 -15.69
N PRO A 145 -15.85 7.02 -14.82
CA PRO A 145 -14.49 6.56 -15.08
C PRO A 145 -14.40 5.64 -16.30
N ASP A 146 -15.48 4.93 -16.65
CA ASP A 146 -15.45 3.96 -17.75
C ASP A 146 -15.73 4.60 -19.11
N CYS A 147 -16.79 5.40 -19.21
CA CYS A 147 -17.25 5.92 -20.51
C CYS A 147 -17.15 7.44 -20.65
N ARG A 148 -16.68 8.14 -19.61
CA ARG A 148 -16.62 9.61 -19.49
C ARG A 148 -17.96 10.31 -19.70
N GLY A 149 -19.07 9.60 -19.50
CA GLY A 149 -20.40 10.20 -19.49
C GLY A 149 -20.61 11.04 -18.24
N PRO A 150 -21.51 12.04 -18.26
CA PRO A 150 -21.83 12.80 -17.08
C PRO A 150 -22.40 11.89 -15.98
N LEU A 151 -22.10 12.21 -14.72
CA LEU A 151 -22.71 11.57 -13.57
C LEU A 151 -23.95 12.36 -13.14
N THR A 152 -24.99 11.65 -12.71
CA THR A 152 -26.20 12.21 -12.10
C THR A 152 -26.12 12.07 -10.59
N ASP A 153 -26.77 12.97 -9.87
CA ASP A 153 -26.92 12.89 -8.42
C ASP A 153 -28.16 12.05 -8.09
N ASP A 154 -28.05 11.18 -7.08
CA ASP A 154 -29.16 10.45 -6.43
C ASP A 154 -30.00 9.50 -7.33
N PRO A 155 -29.52 8.26 -7.61
CA PRO A 155 -28.22 7.71 -7.21
C PRO A 155 -27.07 8.28 -8.03
N LEU A 156 -25.84 8.17 -7.49
CA LEU A 156 -24.66 8.52 -8.25
C LEU A 156 -24.48 7.53 -9.41
N ALA A 157 -24.91 7.92 -10.60
CA ALA A 157 -24.97 7.03 -11.74
C ALA A 157 -24.46 7.70 -13.02
N CYS A 158 -23.92 6.92 -13.94
CA CYS A 158 -23.57 7.44 -15.24
C CYS A 158 -24.80 7.54 -16.14
N ALA A 159 -25.15 8.76 -16.58
CA ALA A 159 -26.25 8.97 -17.52
C ALA A 159 -26.06 8.29 -18.89
N LYS A 160 -24.83 7.87 -19.23
CA LYS A 160 -24.49 7.25 -20.51
C LYS A 160 -24.50 5.72 -20.45
N CYS A 161 -23.86 5.11 -19.45
CA CYS A 161 -23.76 3.65 -19.35
C CYS A 161 -24.67 3.04 -18.28
N GLY A 162 -25.37 3.85 -17.48
CA GLY A 162 -26.27 3.39 -16.42
C GLY A 162 -25.59 2.80 -15.19
N ARG A 163 -24.25 2.77 -15.14
CA ARG A 163 -23.51 2.27 -13.98
C ARG A 163 -23.76 3.15 -12.76
N GLU A 164 -24.18 2.54 -11.66
CA GLU A 164 -24.30 3.16 -10.35
C GLU A 164 -22.98 3.02 -9.57
N PHE A 165 -22.69 4.00 -8.73
CA PHE A 165 -21.49 4.07 -7.90
C PHE A 165 -21.92 4.21 -6.45
N GLU A 166 -21.33 3.39 -5.58
CA GLU A 166 -21.61 3.45 -4.15
C GLU A 166 -21.07 4.75 -3.55
N ILE A 167 -21.75 5.27 -2.53
CA ILE A 167 -21.27 6.41 -1.75
C ILE A 167 -21.09 5.94 -0.32
N SER A 168 -19.85 5.73 0.09
CA SER A 168 -19.50 5.39 1.47
C SER A 168 -18.93 6.62 2.19
N ALA A 169 -19.44 6.90 3.39
CA ALA A 169 -19.04 8.06 4.21
C ALA A 169 -19.06 9.43 3.49
N GLY A 170 -19.93 9.60 2.48
CA GLY A 170 -20.02 10.82 1.68
C GLY A 170 -18.99 10.97 0.57
N THR A 171 -18.16 9.95 0.35
CA THR A 171 -17.23 9.83 -0.77
C THR A 171 -17.80 8.87 -1.80
N ALA A 172 -17.82 9.31 -3.07
CA ALA A 172 -18.18 8.44 -4.17
C ALA A 172 -17.08 7.42 -4.43
N ASP A 173 -17.40 6.14 -4.35
CA ASP A 173 -16.51 5.09 -4.81
C ASP A 173 -16.64 4.93 -6.34
N LEU A 174 -15.82 5.70 -7.05
CA LEU A 174 -15.69 5.60 -8.50
C LEU A 174 -14.73 4.46 -8.92
N THR A 175 -14.17 3.70 -7.97
CA THR A 175 -13.22 2.62 -8.24
C THR A 175 -13.84 1.23 -8.07
N ALA A 176 -14.85 1.06 -7.20
CA ALA A 176 -15.60 -0.19 -6.97
C ALA A 176 -16.18 -0.72 -8.28
N ARG A 177 -15.49 -1.72 -8.86
CA ARG A 177 -15.81 -2.34 -10.14
C ARG A 177 -16.42 -3.71 -9.90
N ALA A 178 -17.52 -4.00 -10.58
CA ALA A 178 -17.96 -5.38 -10.74
C ALA A 178 -16.84 -6.16 -11.46
N ASP A 179 -16.47 -7.33 -10.94
CA ASP A 179 -15.32 -8.15 -11.35
C ASP A 179 -15.21 -8.45 -12.87
N ALA A 180 -16.30 -8.25 -13.62
CA ALA A 180 -16.35 -8.41 -15.07
C ALA A 180 -15.51 -7.39 -15.89
N ASP A 181 -14.89 -6.38 -15.27
CA ASP A 181 -14.39 -5.18 -15.98
C ASP A 181 -12.86 -5.14 -16.24
N ALA A 182 -12.08 -6.12 -15.77
CA ALA A 182 -10.65 -6.20 -16.10
C ALA A 182 -10.43 -6.19 -17.63
N ASN A 183 -11.27 -6.94 -18.35
CA ASN A 183 -11.29 -7.01 -19.80
C ASN A 183 -11.64 -5.67 -20.48
N ARG A 184 -12.47 -4.81 -19.86
CA ARG A 184 -12.85 -3.53 -20.47
C ARG A 184 -11.73 -2.49 -20.38
N THR A 185 -11.01 -2.45 -19.27
CA THR A 185 -9.83 -1.55 -19.15
C THR A 185 -8.76 -1.95 -20.16
N GLU A 186 -8.48 -3.25 -20.25
CA GLU A 186 -7.59 -3.77 -21.28
C GLU A 186 -8.07 -3.43 -22.69
N THR A 187 -9.35 -3.65 -23.00
CA THR A 187 -9.94 -3.31 -24.31
C THR A 187 -9.81 -1.81 -24.62
N ALA A 188 -10.06 -0.95 -23.63
CA ALA A 188 -9.91 0.50 -23.76
C ALA A 188 -8.46 0.94 -24.01
N LEU A 189 -7.49 0.27 -23.36
CA LEU A 189 -6.07 0.50 -23.59
C LEU A 189 -5.65 0.04 -24.99
N ARG A 190 -6.07 -1.16 -25.42
CA ARG A 190 -5.82 -1.73 -26.76
C ARG A 190 -6.34 -0.84 -27.90
N GLY A 191 -7.43 -0.11 -27.68
CA GLY A 191 -7.96 0.84 -28.67
C GLY A 191 -7.21 2.17 -28.78
N ARG A 192 -6.27 2.46 -27.88
CA ARG A 192 -5.59 3.79 -27.80
C ARG A 192 -4.07 3.72 -27.83
N TRP A 193 -3.50 2.64 -27.29
CA TRP A 193 -2.06 2.49 -27.12
C TRP A 193 -1.53 1.39 -28.04
N ASN A 194 -0.23 1.46 -28.36
CA ASN A 194 0.41 0.36 -29.08
C ASN A 194 0.43 -0.92 -28.20
N PRO A 195 0.51 -2.12 -28.80
CA PRO A 195 0.40 -3.38 -28.06
C PRO A 195 1.44 -3.56 -26.95
N GLU A 196 2.67 -3.09 -27.15
CA GLU A 196 3.76 -3.19 -26.19
C GLU A 196 3.45 -2.39 -24.91
N ARG A 197 3.03 -1.13 -25.06
CA ARG A 197 2.64 -0.26 -23.94
C ARG A 197 1.45 -0.81 -23.17
N VAL A 198 0.49 -1.44 -23.86
CA VAL A 198 -0.63 -2.14 -23.21
C VAL A 198 -0.11 -3.30 -22.37
N ALA A 199 0.78 -4.13 -22.91
CA ALA A 199 1.36 -5.25 -22.18
C ALA A 199 2.11 -4.78 -20.93
N THR A 200 2.91 -3.72 -21.02
CA THR A 200 3.58 -3.12 -19.86
C THR A 200 2.58 -2.63 -18.81
N ALA A 201 1.52 -1.95 -19.23
CA ALA A 201 0.50 -1.44 -18.31
C ALA A 201 -0.24 -2.56 -17.57
N LEU A 202 -0.55 -3.66 -18.26
CA LEU A 202 -1.19 -4.82 -17.64
C LEU A 202 -0.24 -5.55 -16.69
N ALA A 203 1.03 -5.72 -17.07
CA ALA A 203 2.05 -6.33 -16.21
C ALA A 203 2.31 -5.50 -14.96
N LEU A 204 2.36 -4.17 -15.07
CA LEU A 204 2.48 -3.28 -13.92
C LEU A 204 1.23 -3.33 -13.05
N ARG A 205 0.03 -3.29 -13.64
CA ARG A 205 -1.22 -3.44 -12.89
C ARG A 205 -1.23 -4.76 -12.10
N ALA A 206 -0.87 -5.88 -12.72
CA ALA A 206 -0.82 -7.18 -12.05
C ALA A 206 0.20 -7.22 -10.91
N ARG A 207 1.32 -6.50 -11.01
CA ARG A 207 2.28 -6.34 -9.91
C ARG A 207 1.76 -5.47 -8.77
N LEU A 208 1.03 -4.40 -9.10
CA LEU A 208 0.50 -3.45 -8.13
C LEU A 208 -0.84 -3.86 -7.52
N ASP A 209 -1.51 -4.86 -8.08
CA ASP A 209 -2.80 -5.34 -7.62
C ASP A 209 -2.66 -5.91 -6.20
N LEU A 210 -3.41 -5.35 -5.26
CA LEU A 210 -3.53 -5.82 -3.89
C LEU A 210 -4.93 -6.40 -3.74
N PRO A 211 -5.11 -7.72 -3.96
CA PRO A 211 -6.41 -8.32 -3.71
C PRO A 211 -6.70 -8.20 -2.21
N MET A 212 -7.64 -7.34 -1.84
CA MET A 212 -8.16 -7.26 -0.46
C MET A 212 -9.10 -8.42 -0.14
N ALA A 213 -9.55 -9.15 -1.17
CA ALA A 213 -10.36 -10.35 -1.01
C ALA A 213 -9.47 -11.54 -0.68
N LEU A 214 -9.92 -12.36 0.28
CA LEU A 214 -9.30 -13.64 0.61
C LEU A 214 -9.19 -14.54 -0.64
N THR A 215 -7.99 -14.68 -1.18
CA THR A 215 -7.71 -15.59 -2.31
C THR A 215 -7.34 -16.99 -1.85
N CYS A 216 -6.85 -17.13 -0.61
CA CYS A 216 -6.47 -18.40 -0.01
C CYS A 216 -6.80 -18.43 1.48
N ARG A 217 -7.12 -19.62 2.01
CA ARG A 217 -7.32 -19.85 3.45
C ARG A 217 -6.13 -20.53 4.12
N ARG A 218 -5.17 -21.02 3.33
CA ARG A 218 -4.01 -21.76 3.79
C ARG A 218 -2.76 -21.20 3.13
N TRP A 219 -1.75 -20.89 3.94
CA TRP A 219 -0.43 -20.52 3.47
C TRP A 219 0.53 -21.62 3.87
N ASP A 220 1.18 -22.23 2.88
CA ASP A 220 2.26 -23.18 3.07
C ASP A 220 3.60 -22.44 2.93
N PHE A 221 4.19 -22.05 4.05
CA PHE A 221 5.41 -21.25 4.07
C PHE A 221 6.65 -21.99 3.57
N THR A 222 6.53 -23.28 3.23
CA THR A 222 7.56 -24.01 2.47
C THR A 222 7.62 -23.57 1.00
N ARG A 223 6.62 -22.82 0.53
CA ARG A 223 6.50 -22.28 -0.83
C ARG A 223 6.65 -20.77 -0.80
N ASP A 224 7.51 -20.23 -1.65
CA ASP A 224 7.76 -18.79 -1.71
C ASP A 224 6.46 -18.04 -2.04
N GLU A 225 5.66 -18.51 -3.00
CA GLU A 225 4.42 -17.85 -3.40
C GLU A 225 3.41 -17.64 -2.26
N ASP A 226 3.39 -18.50 -1.25
CA ASP A 226 2.49 -18.42 -0.10
C ASP A 226 3.05 -17.49 1.01
N ARG A 227 4.28 -17.00 0.88
CA ARG A 227 4.84 -15.94 1.75
C ARG A 227 4.40 -14.54 1.30
N ARG A 228 3.85 -14.41 0.09
CA ARG A 228 3.41 -13.13 -0.46
C ARG A 228 2.36 -12.47 0.45
N GLY A 229 2.57 -11.18 0.72
CA GLY A 229 1.72 -10.34 1.54
C GLY A 229 1.94 -10.50 3.05
N TRP A 230 2.86 -11.38 3.46
CA TRP A 230 3.33 -11.44 4.84
C TRP A 230 4.56 -10.55 5.01
N MET A 231 4.50 -9.64 5.97
CA MET A 231 5.52 -8.62 6.19
C MET A 231 6.11 -8.75 7.60
N PRO A 232 7.39 -9.16 7.74
CA PRO A 232 8.06 -9.21 9.03
C PRO A 232 8.40 -7.80 9.49
N ASN A 233 8.41 -7.60 10.80
CA ASN A 233 8.94 -6.36 11.37
C ASN A 233 10.47 -6.38 11.50
N ALA A 234 11.02 -5.28 11.99
CA ALA A 234 12.46 -5.14 12.21
C ALA A 234 13.04 -6.12 13.24
N ASP A 235 12.19 -6.75 14.08
CA ASP A 235 12.60 -7.75 15.07
C ASP A 235 12.52 -9.19 14.54
N LEU A 236 12.14 -9.41 13.27
CA LEU A 236 12.15 -10.69 12.59
C LEU A 236 13.14 -10.66 11.43
N HIS A 237 14.36 -11.12 11.66
CA HIS A 237 15.40 -11.16 10.63
C HIS A 237 15.31 -12.46 9.84
N HIS A 238 15.05 -12.36 8.54
CA HIS A 238 15.05 -13.53 7.65
C HIS A 238 16.42 -14.23 7.63
N VAL A 239 16.39 -15.56 7.65
CA VAL A 239 17.60 -16.40 7.57
C VAL A 239 17.51 -17.26 6.31
N GLU A 240 18.33 -16.97 5.30
CA GLU A 240 18.29 -17.65 3.98
C GLU A 240 18.48 -19.17 4.03
N ARG A 241 19.09 -19.69 5.10
CA ARG A 241 19.35 -21.11 5.29
C ARG A 241 19.06 -21.52 6.73
N GLY A 242 17.87 -22.09 6.95
CA GLY A 242 17.59 -22.91 8.12
C GLY A 242 17.73 -24.40 7.84
N ASP A 243 17.68 -25.21 8.89
CA ASP A 243 17.80 -26.67 8.82
C ASP A 243 16.51 -27.37 8.33
N GLY A 244 15.47 -26.62 7.95
CA GLY A 244 14.17 -27.15 7.55
C GLY A 244 13.60 -26.51 6.28
N PRO A 245 12.42 -26.98 5.80
CA PRO A 245 11.81 -26.50 4.57
C PRO A 245 10.95 -25.23 4.73
N GLY A 246 10.70 -24.78 5.96
CA GLY A 246 9.84 -23.64 6.24
C GLY A 246 10.48 -22.28 5.96
N TRP A 247 9.85 -21.22 6.48
CA TRP A 247 10.36 -19.85 6.42
C TRP A 247 11.04 -19.49 7.74
N HIS A 248 12.35 -19.26 7.69
CA HIS A 248 13.19 -19.12 8.89
C HIS A 248 13.44 -17.67 9.28
N PHE A 249 13.36 -17.41 10.59
CA PHE A 249 13.69 -16.12 11.18
C PHE A 249 14.54 -16.28 12.42
N GLN A 250 15.34 -15.26 12.68
CA GLN A 250 15.91 -14.98 14.00
C GLN A 250 15.16 -13.79 14.60
N SER A 251 14.52 -13.99 15.75
CA SER A 251 13.84 -12.90 16.45
C SER A 251 14.73 -12.18 17.45
N SER A 252 14.35 -10.93 17.74
CA SER A 252 14.89 -10.11 18.84
C SER A 252 13.84 -9.89 19.95
N GLN A 253 13.31 -8.68 20.17
CA GLN A 253 12.48 -8.37 21.33
C GLN A 253 10.99 -8.59 21.09
N THR A 254 10.44 -7.97 20.03
CA THR A 254 9.00 -7.98 19.74
C THR A 254 8.73 -8.44 18.31
N PRO A 255 9.09 -9.70 17.97
CA PRO A 255 8.91 -10.20 16.62
C PRO A 255 7.43 -10.28 16.26
N TRP A 256 7.08 -9.75 15.10
CA TRP A 256 5.73 -9.91 14.55
C TRP A 256 5.72 -9.92 13.04
N LEU A 257 4.74 -10.63 12.49
CA LEU A 257 4.50 -10.80 11.07
C LEU A 257 3.06 -10.35 10.77
N VAL A 258 2.91 -9.31 9.95
CA VAL A 258 1.57 -8.88 9.48
C VAL A 258 1.21 -9.70 8.25
N GLY A 259 0.01 -10.26 8.22
CA GLY A 259 -0.48 -11.07 7.10
C GLY A 259 -1.12 -10.23 5.99
N PRO A 260 -1.51 -10.89 4.88
CA PRO A 260 -2.16 -10.22 3.77
C PRO A 260 -3.53 -9.65 4.17
N GLY A 261 -4.08 -8.77 3.32
CA GLY A 261 -5.46 -8.33 3.44
C GLY A 261 -6.40 -9.51 3.23
N ILE A 262 -7.29 -9.78 4.19
CA ILE A 262 -8.18 -10.96 4.14
C ILE A 262 -9.65 -10.62 3.90
N GLY A 263 -10.14 -9.43 4.26
CA GLY A 263 -11.51 -8.99 3.99
C GLY A 263 -12.57 -10.06 4.30
N LEU A 264 -12.55 -10.62 5.52
CA LEU A 264 -13.37 -11.76 5.90
C LEU A 264 -14.22 -11.42 7.14
N ARG A 265 -15.51 -11.77 7.09
CA ARG A 265 -16.39 -11.72 8.27
C ARG A 265 -15.85 -12.59 9.42
N GLY A 266 -15.76 -12.00 10.61
CA GLY A 266 -15.26 -12.70 11.80
C GLY A 266 -16.04 -13.97 12.15
N ASP A 267 -17.35 -14.00 11.91
CA ASP A 267 -18.22 -15.17 12.13
C ASP A 267 -18.00 -16.34 11.18
N ALA A 268 -17.22 -16.15 10.10
CA ALA A 268 -16.97 -17.21 9.12
C ALA A 268 -15.88 -18.20 9.56
N ILE A 269 -15.07 -17.88 10.58
CA ILE A 269 -13.89 -18.63 10.99
C ILE A 269 -14.00 -19.06 12.48
N ALA A 270 -13.78 -20.34 12.74
CA ALA A 270 -13.79 -20.93 14.08
C ALA A 270 -12.42 -20.83 14.78
N ALA A 271 -11.35 -21.02 14.00
CA ALA A 271 -10.01 -21.15 14.53
C ALA A 271 -8.94 -20.78 13.49
N ILE A 272 -7.73 -20.57 13.98
CA ILE A 272 -6.52 -20.55 13.16
C ILE A 272 -5.65 -21.74 13.56
N GLU A 273 -5.13 -22.45 12.56
CA GLU A 273 -4.12 -23.48 12.73
C GLU A 273 -2.76 -22.99 12.25
N LEU A 274 -1.72 -23.20 13.06
CA LEU A 274 -0.35 -22.81 12.76
C LEU A 274 0.56 -24.00 12.96
N THR A 275 1.45 -24.25 12.00
CA THR A 275 2.53 -25.22 12.15
C THR A 275 3.84 -24.46 12.18
N MET A 276 4.56 -24.53 13.30
CA MET A 276 5.84 -23.84 13.46
C MET A 276 6.79 -24.57 14.41
N ARG A 277 8.08 -24.23 14.32
CA ARG A 277 9.14 -24.66 15.24
C ARG A 277 9.74 -23.41 15.88
N ILE A 278 9.98 -23.49 17.19
CA ILE A 278 10.58 -22.42 18.00
C ILE A 278 11.72 -23.01 18.83
N HIS A 279 12.88 -22.33 18.83
CA HIS A 279 14.02 -22.75 19.64
C HIS A 279 14.82 -21.56 20.18
N ASN A 280 15.00 -21.55 21.49
CA ASN A 280 16.02 -20.80 22.20
C ASN A 280 16.57 -21.66 23.34
N PRO A 281 17.86 -22.02 23.33
CA PRO A 281 18.47 -22.90 24.33
C PRO A 281 18.54 -22.28 25.74
N ASP A 282 18.39 -20.96 25.87
CA ASP A 282 18.46 -20.22 27.14
C ASP A 282 17.12 -20.11 27.87
N PHE A 283 16.03 -20.60 27.27
CA PHE A 283 14.68 -20.54 27.84
C PHE A 283 14.09 -21.94 28.06
N ASP A 284 13.23 -22.06 29.08
CA ASP A 284 12.50 -23.30 29.34
C ASP A 284 11.57 -23.65 28.18
N ARG A 285 11.27 -24.96 28.04
CA ARG A 285 10.38 -25.49 27.01
C ARG A 285 9.02 -24.80 26.96
N ASP A 286 8.44 -24.48 28.11
CA ASP A 286 7.08 -23.92 28.20
C ASP A 286 7.08 -22.39 28.41
N ALA A 287 8.23 -21.72 28.21
CA ALA A 287 8.36 -20.28 28.42
C ALA A 287 7.81 -19.44 27.25
N GLY A 288 7.59 -20.05 26.09
CA GLY A 288 7.14 -19.36 24.89
C GLY A 288 5.68 -18.94 24.95
N VAL A 289 5.39 -17.72 24.54
CA VAL A 289 4.03 -17.19 24.41
C VAL A 289 3.87 -16.53 23.05
N GLY A 290 2.94 -17.05 22.25
CA GLY A 290 2.54 -16.47 20.97
C GLY A 290 1.30 -15.59 21.11
N GLN A 291 1.12 -14.67 20.17
CA GLN A 291 -0.07 -13.82 20.09
C GLN A 291 -0.61 -13.75 18.67
N LEU A 292 -1.92 -13.71 18.54
CA LEU A 292 -2.63 -13.46 17.30
C LEU A 292 -3.44 -12.17 17.46
N TRP A 293 -3.18 -11.20 16.60
CA TRP A 293 -3.84 -9.90 16.55
C TRP A 293 -4.67 -9.75 15.28
N TRP A 294 -5.65 -8.86 15.29
CA TRP A 294 -6.47 -8.55 14.10
C TRP A 294 -6.86 -7.08 14.02
N LEU A 295 -7.18 -6.66 12.80
CA LEU A 295 -7.78 -5.36 12.47
C LEU A 295 -9.14 -5.58 11.84
N THR A 296 -10.06 -4.68 12.16
CA THR A 296 -11.34 -4.50 11.46
C THR A 296 -11.27 -3.29 10.52
N GLU A 297 -12.27 -3.11 9.67
CA GLU A 297 -12.38 -1.96 8.75
C GLU A 297 -12.35 -0.59 9.46
N ASP A 298 -12.78 -0.54 10.73
CA ASP A 298 -12.79 0.68 11.55
C ASP A 298 -11.42 1.04 12.14
N ASP A 299 -10.45 0.12 12.05
CA ASP A 299 -9.21 0.21 12.79
C ASP A 299 -8.10 0.82 11.97
N THR A 300 -7.32 1.69 12.61
CA THR A 300 -6.10 2.26 12.04
C THR A 300 -4.83 1.60 12.58
N ASP A 301 -4.93 0.81 13.66
CA ASP A 301 -3.80 0.15 14.32
C ASP A 301 -4.24 -1.06 15.18
N PHE A 302 -3.29 -1.93 15.52
CA PHE A 302 -3.49 -3.14 16.34
C PHE A 302 -3.70 -2.76 17.81
N GLY A 303 -4.96 -2.64 18.20
CA GLY A 303 -5.39 -2.29 19.56
C GLY A 303 -5.15 -3.40 20.58
N ALA A 304 -4.73 -3.03 21.80
CA ALA A 304 -4.38 -3.95 22.90
C ALA A 304 -5.51 -4.91 23.32
N ASP A 305 -6.76 -4.61 23.00
CA ASP A 305 -7.94 -5.42 23.27
C ASP A 305 -8.25 -6.46 22.17
N ARG A 306 -7.53 -6.44 21.05
CA ARG A 306 -7.74 -7.32 19.90
C ARG A 306 -6.60 -8.29 19.67
N HIS A 307 -6.37 -9.12 20.67
CA HIS A 307 -5.46 -10.24 20.53
C HIS A 307 -5.87 -11.47 21.35
N ILE A 308 -5.36 -12.61 20.90
CA ILE A 308 -5.44 -13.89 21.59
C ILE A 308 -4.01 -14.32 21.89
N VAL A 309 -3.77 -14.69 23.15
CA VAL A 309 -2.51 -15.26 23.59
C VAL A 309 -2.63 -16.78 23.59
N PHE A 310 -1.60 -17.48 23.12
CA PHE A 310 -1.52 -18.95 23.13
C PHE A 310 -0.12 -19.42 23.58
N PRO A 311 -0.02 -20.57 24.27
CA PRO A 311 1.27 -21.11 24.68
C PRO A 311 2.05 -21.63 23.46
N VAL A 312 3.38 -21.46 23.51
CA VAL A 312 4.30 -21.88 22.46
C VAL A 312 5.39 -22.76 23.05
N VAL A 313 5.59 -23.92 22.45
CA VAL A 313 6.59 -24.90 22.89
C VAL A 313 7.96 -24.55 22.29
N ASN A 314 8.95 -24.35 23.15
CA ASN A 314 10.33 -24.00 22.85
C ASN A 314 11.27 -25.21 23.03
N ASP A 315 11.11 -26.24 22.20
CA ASP A 315 11.97 -27.44 22.24
C ASP A 315 12.72 -27.71 20.94
N GLY A 316 12.56 -26.86 19.92
CA GLY A 316 13.17 -27.06 18.61
C GLY A 316 12.49 -28.14 17.76
N ASP A 317 11.39 -28.73 18.21
CA ASP A 317 10.54 -29.60 17.41
C ASP A 317 9.43 -28.81 16.69
N VAL A 318 8.83 -29.42 15.68
CA VAL A 318 7.65 -28.84 14.98
C VAL A 318 6.40 -29.15 15.79
N HIS A 319 5.58 -28.13 16.03
CA HIS A 319 4.30 -28.27 16.72
C HIS A 319 3.16 -27.65 15.90
N ASP A 320 1.97 -28.23 16.07
CA ASP A 320 0.72 -27.69 15.55
C ASP A 320 -0.03 -26.96 16.66
N TYR A 321 -0.35 -25.70 16.43
CA TYR A 321 -1.09 -24.84 17.34
C TYR A 321 -2.47 -24.57 16.77
N ARG A 322 -3.50 -24.68 17.61
CA ARG A 322 -4.87 -24.31 17.26
C ARG A 322 -5.35 -23.18 18.15
N VAL A 323 -5.59 -22.02 17.56
CA VAL A 323 -6.07 -20.81 18.24
C VAL A 323 -7.57 -20.68 17.97
N GLY A 324 -8.40 -21.04 18.95
CA GLY A 324 -9.85 -20.90 18.87
C GLY A 324 -10.29 -19.43 19.00
N LEU A 325 -11.19 -18.98 18.13
CA LEU A 325 -11.61 -17.58 18.05
C LEU A 325 -12.93 -17.31 18.81
N ASP A 326 -13.71 -18.35 19.06
CA ASP A 326 -15.06 -18.28 19.65
C ASP A 326 -15.11 -17.78 21.10
N ALA A 327 -13.97 -17.71 21.79
CA ALA A 327 -13.91 -17.50 23.23
C ALA A 327 -13.57 -16.06 23.67
N ARG A 328 -13.39 -15.11 22.75
CA ARG A 328 -12.83 -13.78 23.09
C ARG A 328 -13.74 -12.62 22.71
N SER A 329 -13.99 -11.76 23.70
CA SER A 329 -14.62 -10.45 23.53
C SER A 329 -13.77 -9.59 22.60
N GLY A 330 -14.19 -9.41 21.35
CA GLY A 330 -13.49 -8.57 20.38
C GLY A 330 -13.26 -9.24 19.02
N TRP A 331 -13.29 -10.58 18.96
CA TRP A 331 -13.48 -11.29 17.69
C TRP A 331 -14.97 -11.22 17.36
N THR A 332 -15.39 -10.08 16.84
CA THR A 332 -16.80 -9.72 16.67
C THR A 332 -17.39 -10.43 15.48
N GLU A 333 -18.49 -11.14 15.70
CA GLU A 333 -19.23 -11.90 14.69
C GLU A 333 -19.79 -11.02 13.55
N ASP A 334 -19.92 -9.72 13.76
CA ASP A 334 -20.59 -8.79 12.84
C ASP A 334 -19.66 -7.85 12.09
N ARG A 335 -18.34 -8.03 12.16
CA ARG A 335 -17.36 -7.16 11.48
C ARG A 335 -16.48 -7.91 10.50
N ASP A 336 -16.05 -7.19 9.47
CA ASP A 336 -15.02 -7.67 8.56
C ASP A 336 -13.64 -7.49 9.20
N ILE A 337 -12.94 -8.61 9.35
CA ILE A 337 -11.53 -8.66 9.65
C ILE A 337 -10.78 -8.37 8.36
N VAL A 338 -9.97 -7.31 8.38
CA VAL A 338 -9.23 -6.87 7.19
C VAL A 338 -7.78 -7.32 7.19
N CYS A 339 -7.21 -7.59 8.37
CA CYS A 339 -5.80 -7.96 8.49
C CYS A 339 -5.55 -8.78 9.77
N LEU A 340 -4.58 -9.68 9.71
CA LEU A 340 -4.09 -10.45 10.86
C LEU A 340 -2.63 -10.10 11.12
N ARG A 341 -2.21 -10.22 12.38
CA ARG A 341 -0.80 -10.16 12.77
C ARG A 341 -0.49 -11.32 13.69
N LEU A 342 0.61 -12.02 13.39
CA LEU A 342 1.14 -13.12 14.18
C LEU A 342 2.39 -12.65 14.91
N ASP A 343 2.38 -12.79 16.23
CA ASP A 343 3.55 -12.65 17.07
C ASP A 343 3.95 -14.08 17.49
N PRO A 344 4.88 -14.73 16.77
CA PRO A 344 5.13 -16.16 16.93
C PRO A 344 5.67 -16.53 18.32
N VAL A 345 6.37 -15.60 18.97
CA VAL A 345 6.86 -15.74 20.34
C VAL A 345 7.13 -14.36 20.96
N ASN A 346 7.21 -14.29 22.28
CA ASN A 346 7.56 -13.11 23.06
C ASN A 346 9.07 -13.06 23.43
N GLY A 347 9.95 -12.97 22.43
CA GLY A 347 11.37 -12.73 22.68
C GLY A 347 12.32 -13.35 21.64
N PRO A 348 13.63 -13.38 21.94
CA PRO A 348 14.62 -13.87 20.99
C PRO A 348 14.51 -15.39 20.84
N CYS A 349 14.49 -15.89 19.62
CA CYS A 349 14.55 -17.31 19.29
C CYS A 349 14.80 -17.53 17.80
N ALA A 350 15.18 -18.74 17.44
CA ALA A 350 15.06 -19.23 16.08
C ALA A 350 13.61 -19.65 15.83
N ILE A 351 13.03 -19.21 14.72
CA ILE A 351 11.65 -19.46 14.31
C ILE A 351 11.68 -20.11 12.94
N GLU A 352 10.88 -21.16 12.75
CA GLU A 352 10.53 -21.67 11.43
C GLU A 352 9.01 -21.74 11.32
N LEU A 353 8.44 -20.98 10.39
CA LEU A 353 7.02 -21.05 10.05
C LEU A 353 6.84 -22.06 8.91
N LEU A 354 5.95 -23.04 9.07
CA LEU A 354 5.67 -24.04 8.05
C LEU A 354 4.29 -23.84 7.42
N ALA A 355 3.25 -23.57 8.22
CA ALA A 355 1.91 -23.37 7.70
C ALA A 355 1.07 -22.43 8.58
N PHE A 356 0.10 -21.77 7.94
CA PHE A 356 -0.96 -20.99 8.59
C PHE A 356 -2.29 -21.27 7.87
N GLU A 357 -3.36 -21.54 8.61
CA GLU A 357 -4.66 -21.88 8.02
C GLU A 357 -5.84 -21.27 8.79
N LEU A 358 -6.79 -20.67 8.07
CA LEU A 358 -8.07 -20.19 8.57
C LEU A 358 -9.10 -21.31 8.51
N ILE A 359 -9.57 -21.77 9.67
CA ILE A 359 -10.51 -22.88 9.79
C ILE A 359 -11.94 -22.35 9.82
N PRO A 360 -12.79 -22.68 8.83
CA PRO A 360 -14.18 -22.22 8.79
C PRO A 360 -15.02 -22.74 9.96
N ARG A 361 -16.12 -22.02 10.28
CA ARG A 361 -17.17 -22.51 11.19
C ARG A 361 -18.05 -23.59 10.57
#